data_AF-A0A535GGZ8-F1
#
_entry.id   AF-A0A535GGZ8-F1
#
_cell.length_a   1.000
_cell.length_b   1.000
_cell.length_c   1.000
_cell.angle_alpha   90.00
_cell.angle_beta   90.00
_cell.angle_gamma   90.00
#
_symmetry.space_group_name_H-M   'P 1'
#
loop_
_entity.id
_entity.type
_entity.pdbx_description
1 polymer ?
#
loop_
_entity_poly.entity_id
_entity_poly.type
_entity_poly.pdbx_seq_one_letter_code
_entity_poly.pdbx_strand_id
1 'polypeptide(L)'
;AAYRSYDALLVNPILDGMNLVAKEGPVVNQRSGVLVLSESAGAHEELGAYAISINPFDVELTARALHRALEMGLPERNDRSHAIKQIVAINDVARWIRHQLEDIRSVAPRPHERRVTTESILVGSESIGKREPVDKT
;
A
#
# COMPACT_ATOMS: atom_id res chain seq x y z
N ALA A 1 23.59 -8.52 -1.30
CA ALA A 1 24.20 -9.73 -0.68
C ALA A 1 23.45 -10.14 0.59
N ALA A 2 23.26 -9.24 1.57
CA ALA A 2 22.62 -9.57 2.86
C ALA A 2 21.23 -10.21 2.77
N TYR A 3 20.31 -9.70 1.94
CA TYR A 3 18.96 -10.29 1.82
C TYR A 3 18.93 -11.72 1.28
N ARG A 4 19.95 -12.13 0.50
CA ARG A 4 20.03 -13.51 0.02
C ARG A 4 20.45 -14.49 1.12
N SER A 5 21.11 -14.00 2.17
CA SER A 5 21.80 -14.82 3.17
C SER A 5 21.59 -14.28 4.58
N TYR A 6 20.40 -14.53 5.12
CA TYR A 6 20.08 -14.35 6.54
C TYR A 6 19.28 -15.54 7.06
N ASP A 7 19.37 -15.80 8.37
CA ASP A 7 18.57 -16.82 9.06
C ASP A 7 17.36 -16.24 9.80
N ALA A 8 17.44 -14.96 10.21
CA ALA A 8 16.31 -14.18 10.70
C ALA A 8 16.35 -12.75 10.10
N LEU A 9 15.18 -12.20 9.79
CA LEU A 9 15.00 -10.81 9.36
C LEU A 9 14.04 -10.13 10.32
N LEU A 10 14.53 -9.15 11.08
CA LEU A 10 13.72 -8.32 11.96
C LEU A 10 13.24 -7.08 11.22
N VAL A 11 11.92 -6.90 11.21
CA VAL A 11 11.25 -5.70 10.71
C VAL A 11 10.39 -5.16 11.84
N ASN A 12 10.91 -4.17 12.57
CA ASN A 12 10.31 -3.66 13.81
C ASN A 12 9.89 -2.17 13.78
N PRO A 13 9.22 -1.66 12.73
CA PRO A 13 8.76 -0.28 12.73
C PRO A 13 7.70 -0.04 13.82
N ILE A 14 7.72 1.17 14.38
CA ILE A 14 6.66 1.65 15.30
C ILE A 14 5.38 1.96 14.52
N LEU A 15 5.51 2.58 13.34
CA LEU A 15 4.43 2.91 12.41
C LEU A 15 4.98 2.81 10.98
N ASP A 16 4.35 2.00 10.13
CA ASP A 16 4.70 1.89 8.72
C ASP A 16 3.48 1.47 7.90
N GLY A 17 3.14 2.23 6.87
CA GLY A 17 1.99 1.94 6.01
C GLY A 17 2.18 0.67 5.17
N MET A 18 3.39 0.40 4.66
CA MET A 18 3.69 -0.83 3.93
C MET A 18 5.20 -1.06 3.88
N ASN A 19 5.65 -2.09 4.61
CA ASN A 19 7.06 -2.40 4.67
C ASN A 19 7.48 -3.33 3.51
N LEU A 20 8.09 -2.78 2.47
CA LEU A 20 8.56 -3.58 1.32
C LEU A 20 9.76 -4.46 1.66
N VAL A 21 10.58 -4.10 2.66
CA VAL A 21 11.69 -4.95 3.12
C VAL A 21 11.17 -6.28 3.65
N ALA A 22 10.04 -6.28 4.36
CA ALA A 22 9.36 -7.50 4.82
C ALA A 22 8.84 -8.38 3.66
N LYS A 23 8.61 -7.81 2.47
CA LYS A 23 8.20 -8.56 1.27
C LYS A 23 9.40 -9.03 0.44
N GLU A 24 10.33 -8.13 0.11
CA GLU A 24 11.48 -8.40 -0.75
C GLU A 24 12.50 -9.34 -0.09
N GLY A 25 12.77 -9.14 1.21
CA GLY A 25 13.73 -9.92 1.97
C GLY A 25 13.46 -11.43 1.87
N PRO A 26 12.27 -11.90 2.27
CA PRO A 26 11.89 -13.31 2.15
C PRO A 26 11.94 -13.83 0.72
N VAL A 27 11.53 -13.04 -0.28
CA VAL A 27 11.51 -13.44 -1.69
C VAL A 27 12.92 -13.79 -2.20
N VAL A 28 13.91 -12.95 -1.92
CA VAL A 28 15.27 -13.17 -2.42
C VAL A 28 16.12 -14.07 -1.52
N ASN A 29 15.66 -14.39 -0.32
CA ASN A 29 16.39 -15.22 0.62
C ASN A 29 16.52 -16.68 0.15
N GLN A 30 17.74 -17.21 0.23
CA GLN A 30 18.10 -18.58 -0.20
C GLN A 30 18.26 -19.56 0.96
N ARG A 31 18.06 -19.10 2.21
CA ARG A 31 18.26 -19.89 3.44
C ARG A 31 16.94 -20.19 4.16
N SER A 32 15.80 -19.81 3.60
CA SER A 32 14.50 -19.83 4.29
C SER A 32 14.57 -19.12 5.65
N GLY A 33 15.16 -17.92 5.66
CA GLY A 33 15.27 -17.11 6.88
C GLY A 33 13.89 -16.70 7.40
N VAL A 34 13.73 -16.72 8.72
CA VAL A 34 12.46 -16.44 9.40
C VAL A 34 12.20 -14.93 9.42
N LEU A 35 10.98 -14.53 9.08
CA LEU A 35 10.53 -13.14 9.21
C LEU A 35 10.01 -12.89 10.63
N VAL A 36 10.59 -11.92 11.33
CA VAL A 36 10.10 -11.37 12.60
C VAL A 36 9.53 -9.99 12.29
N LEU A 37 8.24 -9.79 12.53
CA LEU A 37 7.49 -8.66 11.97
C LEU A 37 6.67 -7.94 13.04
N SER A 38 6.82 -6.62 13.10
CA SER A 38 5.97 -5.72 13.87
C SER A 38 4.51 -5.84 13.43
N GLU A 39 3.61 -5.95 14.38
CA GLU A 39 2.16 -5.80 14.16
C GLU A 39 1.78 -4.42 13.61
N SER A 40 2.62 -3.40 13.80
CA SER A 40 2.40 -2.04 13.32
C SER A 40 2.86 -1.80 11.88
N ALA A 41 3.44 -2.80 11.21
CA ALA A 41 3.78 -2.70 9.80
C ALA A 41 2.57 -3.10 8.94
N GLY A 42 2.18 -2.31 7.93
CA GLY A 42 1.06 -2.71 7.06
C GLY A 42 1.30 -4.02 6.28
N ALA A 43 2.56 -4.45 6.13
CA ALA A 43 2.87 -5.78 5.59
C ALA A 43 2.42 -6.94 6.52
N HIS A 44 2.17 -6.66 7.80
CA HIS A 44 1.69 -7.63 8.78
C HIS A 44 0.29 -8.16 8.45
N GLU A 45 -0.58 -7.31 7.91
CA GLU A 45 -1.93 -7.72 7.49
C GLU A 45 -1.89 -8.89 6.51
N GLU A 46 -0.88 -8.94 5.63
CA GLU A 46 -0.70 -10.00 4.64
C GLU A 46 0.18 -11.15 5.16
N LEU A 47 1.24 -10.85 5.90
CA LEU A 47 2.32 -11.80 6.20
C LEU A 47 2.32 -12.32 7.65
N GLY A 48 1.57 -11.70 8.55
CA GLY A 48 1.61 -11.94 9.99
C GLY A 48 1.32 -13.38 10.40
N ALA A 49 0.48 -14.09 9.64
CA ALA A 49 0.17 -15.50 9.88
C ALA A 49 1.39 -16.44 9.74
N TYR A 50 2.38 -16.05 8.94
CA TYR A 50 3.57 -16.85 8.64
C TYR A 50 4.86 -16.27 9.26
N ALA A 51 4.82 -15.00 9.68
CA ALA A 51 5.88 -14.35 10.46
C ALA A 51 5.80 -14.69 11.97
N ILE A 52 6.88 -14.40 12.70
CA ILE A 52 6.81 -14.25 14.16
C ILE A 52 6.42 -12.81 14.45
N SER A 53 5.19 -12.60 14.93
CA SER A 53 4.67 -11.27 15.24
C SER A 53 5.28 -10.72 16.52
N ILE A 54 5.59 -9.42 16.53
CA ILE A 54 6.09 -8.70 17.71
C ILE A 54 5.36 -7.37 17.89
N ASN A 55 5.30 -6.92 19.13
CA ASN A 55 5.09 -5.51 19.46
C ASN A 55 6.46 -4.80 19.46
N PRO A 56 6.66 -3.72 18.69
CA PRO A 56 7.96 -3.05 18.56
C PRO A 56 8.45 -2.39 19.85
N PHE A 57 7.58 -2.19 20.85
CA PHE A 57 7.92 -1.63 22.16
C PHE A 57 8.33 -2.70 23.17
N ASP A 58 8.05 -3.98 22.90
CA ASP A 58 8.40 -5.09 23.80
C ASP A 58 9.74 -5.70 23.39
N VAL A 59 10.80 -5.23 24.06
CA VAL A 59 12.18 -5.68 23.83
C VAL A 59 12.35 -7.14 24.21
N GLU A 60 11.68 -7.62 25.27
CA GLU A 60 11.80 -9.01 25.70
C GLU A 60 11.11 -9.96 24.73
N LEU A 61 9.92 -9.61 24.25
CA LEU A 61 9.24 -10.36 23.20
C LEU A 61 10.07 -10.39 21.93
N THR A 62 10.67 -9.26 21.54
CA THR A 62 11.56 -9.20 20.38
C THR A 62 12.77 -10.12 20.55
N ALA A 63 13.39 -10.14 21.73
CA ALA A 63 14.49 -11.06 22.03
C ALA A 63 14.07 -12.54 21.95
N ARG A 64 12.92 -12.89 22.55
CA ARG A 64 12.36 -14.25 22.46
C ARG A 64 12.00 -14.65 21.03
N ALA A 65 11.48 -13.72 20.24
CA ALA A 65 11.13 -13.94 18.84
C ALA A 65 12.38 -14.22 17.98
N LEU A 66 13.46 -13.45 18.19
CA LEU A 66 14.74 -13.68 17.53
C LEU A 66 15.36 -15.02 17.95
N HIS A 67 15.33 -15.35 19.24
CA HIS A 67 15.79 -16.64 19.73
C HIS A 67 15.05 -17.80 19.03
N ARG A 68 13.71 -17.75 19.05
CA ARG A 68 12.87 -18.72 18.35
C ARG A 68 13.17 -18.80 16.86
N ALA A 69 13.37 -17.67 16.18
CA ALA A 69 13.69 -17.62 14.76
C ALA A 69 15.00 -18.37 14.44
N LEU A 70 16.02 -18.21 15.30
CA LEU A 70 17.34 -18.83 15.12
C LEU A 70 17.34 -20.32 15.48
N GLU A 71 16.50 -20.76 16.42
CA GLU A 71 16.35 -22.17 16.80
C GLU A 71 15.37 -22.95 15.92
N MET A 72 14.59 -22.26 15.08
CA MET A 72 13.54 -22.88 14.27
C MET A 72 14.12 -23.93 13.31
N GLY A 73 13.53 -25.13 13.34
CA GLY A 73 13.92 -26.23 12.45
C GLY A 73 13.69 -25.92 10.97
N LEU A 74 14.53 -26.48 10.11
CA LEU A 74 14.47 -26.26 8.66
C LEU A 74 13.08 -26.54 8.02
N PRO A 75 12.33 -27.60 8.41
CA PRO A 75 10.99 -27.83 7.86
C PRO A 75 10.04 -26.65 8.10
N GLU A 76 9.91 -26.18 9.35
CA GLU A 76 9.03 -25.05 9.70
C GLU A 76 9.47 -23.76 8.99
N ARG A 77 10.78 -23.52 8.91
CA ARG A 77 11.35 -22.38 8.18
C ARG A 77 10.97 -22.38 6.71
N ASN A 78 11.07 -23.54 6.05
CA ASN A 78 10.72 -23.71 4.65
C ASN A 78 9.23 -23.44 4.42
N ASP A 79 8.36 -24.01 5.27
CA ASP A 79 6.91 -23.84 5.15
C ASP A 79 6.51 -22.37 5.27
N ARG A 80 7.02 -21.67 6.29
CA ARG A 80 6.79 -20.23 6.49
C ARG A 80 7.32 -19.40 5.33
N SER A 81 8.56 -19.67 4.89
CA SER A 81 9.19 -18.94 3.79
C SER A 81 8.43 -19.14 2.48
N HIS A 82 7.97 -20.37 2.21
CA HIS A 82 7.19 -20.70 1.02
C HIS A 82 5.85 -19.96 1.00
N ALA A 83 5.11 -19.99 2.12
CA ALA A 83 3.84 -19.28 2.22
C ALA A 83 3.98 -17.77 2.04
N ILE A 84 4.98 -17.14 2.66
CA ILE A 84 5.27 -15.71 2.46
C ILE A 84 5.56 -15.41 0.99
N LYS A 85 6.41 -16.21 0.33
CA LYS A 85 6.75 -16.04 -1.08
C LYS A 85 5.50 -16.14 -1.98
N GLN A 86 4.60 -17.07 -1.70
CA GLN A 86 3.34 -17.21 -2.44
C GLN A 86 2.45 -15.98 -2.28
N ILE A 87 2.28 -15.47 -1.06
CA ILE A 87 1.45 -14.29 -0.80
C ILE A 87 2.01 -13.07 -1.52
N VAL A 88 3.33 -12.85 -1.42
CA VAL A 88 3.99 -11.73 -2.10
C VAL A 88 3.87 -11.85 -3.63
N ALA A 89 3.97 -13.05 -4.19
CA ALA A 89 3.79 -13.27 -5.63
C ALA A 89 2.35 -13.00 -6.10
N ILE A 90 1.35 -13.29 -5.26
CA ILE A 90 -0.07 -13.07 -5.55
C ILE A 90 -0.46 -11.59 -5.42
N ASN A 91 0.17 -10.86 -4.50
CA ASN A 91 -0.09 -9.45 -4.20
C ASN A 91 1.01 -8.55 -4.80
N ASP A 92 1.20 -8.66 -6.11
CA ASP A 92 2.20 -7.89 -6.84
C ASP A 92 1.78 -6.44 -7.13
N VAL A 93 2.74 -5.64 -7.61
CA VAL A 93 2.52 -4.22 -7.94
C VAL A 93 1.48 -4.03 -9.04
N ALA A 94 1.41 -4.96 -10.01
CA ALA A 94 0.46 -4.86 -11.11
C ALA A 94 -0.98 -5.05 -10.59
N ARG A 95 -1.20 -5.99 -9.68
CA ARG A 95 -2.47 -6.19 -8.99
C ARG A 95 -2.84 -4.99 -8.16
N TRP A 96 -1.90 -4.44 -7.39
CA TRP A 96 -2.15 -3.23 -6.60
C TRP A 96 -2.62 -2.08 -7.50
N ILE A 97 -1.92 -1.78 -8.60
CA ILE A 97 -2.33 -0.72 -9.54
C ILE A 97 -3.72 -0.98 -10.12
N ARG A 98 -4.02 -2.23 -10.53
CA ARG A 98 -5.35 -2.59 -11.05
C ARG A 98 -6.45 -2.29 -10.05
N HIS A 99 -6.28 -2.72 -8.79
CA HIS A 99 -7.27 -2.45 -7.73
C HIS A 99 -7.45 -0.94 -7.51
N GLN A 100 -6.36 -0.16 -7.47
CA GLN A 100 -6.46 1.30 -7.32
C GLN A 100 -7.25 1.95 -8.47
N LEU A 101 -7.05 1.50 -9.71
CA LEU A 101 -7.79 2.01 -10.86
C LEU A 101 -9.26 1.59 -10.83
N GLU A 102 -9.56 0.38 -10.39
CA GLU A 102 -10.92 -0.13 -10.21
C GLU A 102 -11.67 0.65 -9.13
N ASP A 103 -11.04 0.89 -7.99
CA ASP A 103 -11.58 1.69 -6.89
C ASP A 103 -11.92 3.11 -7.35
N ILE A 104 -10.98 3.79 -8.04
CA ILE A 104 -11.21 5.13 -8.60
C ILE A 104 -12.38 5.13 -9.59
N ARG A 105 -12.47 4.12 -10.47
CA ARG A 105 -13.58 4.01 -11.44
C ARG A 105 -14.93 3.79 -10.77
N SER A 106 -14.94 3.08 -9.64
CA SER A 106 -16.17 2.79 -8.89
C SER A 106 -16.79 4.04 -8.26
N VAL A 107 -15.96 5.01 -7.87
CA VAL A 107 -16.39 6.28 -7.25
C VAL A 107 -16.50 7.42 -8.26
N ALA A 108 -15.94 7.26 -9.46
CA ALA A 108 -15.97 8.28 -10.49
C ALA A 108 -17.42 8.57 -10.92
N PRO A 109 -17.85 9.85 -10.92
CA PRO A 109 -19.17 10.21 -11.41
C PRO A 109 -19.33 9.79 -12.87
N ARG A 110 -20.48 9.20 -13.23
CA ARG A 110 -20.76 8.89 -14.63
C ARG A 110 -20.70 10.17 -15.47
N PRO A 111 -19.96 10.20 -16.59
CA PRO A 111 -19.88 11.38 -17.43
C PRO A 111 -21.19 11.57 -18.21
N HIS A 112 -22.27 12.04 -17.56
CA HIS A 112 -23.39 12.76 -18.22
C HIS A 112 -24.34 13.55 -17.29
N GLU A 113 -24.11 13.71 -15.99
CA GLU A 113 -24.95 14.58 -15.14
C GLU A 113 -24.54 16.06 -15.14
N ARG A 114 -23.89 16.54 -16.20
CA ARG A 114 -23.88 17.97 -16.49
C ARG A 114 -25.20 18.32 -17.18
N ARG A 115 -26.24 18.59 -16.37
CA ARG A 115 -27.39 19.39 -16.85
C ARG A 115 -26.83 20.73 -17.31
N VAL A 116 -26.68 20.89 -18.63
CA VAL A 116 -26.64 22.22 -19.21
C VAL A 116 -28.04 22.79 -18.97
N THR A 117 -28.21 23.57 -17.90
CA THR A 117 -29.41 24.37 -17.73
C THR A 117 -29.38 25.46 -18.79
N THR A 118 -30.35 25.42 -19.69
CA THR A 118 -30.55 26.40 -20.78
C THR A 118 -30.75 27.84 -20.28
N GLU A 119 -30.90 28.07 -18.97
CA GLU A 119 -31.08 29.40 -18.37
C GLU A 119 -29.85 30.32 -18.43
N SER A 120 -28.63 29.80 -18.64
CA SER A 120 -27.42 30.65 -18.68
C SER A 120 -27.17 31.33 -20.04
N ILE A 121 -27.89 30.95 -21.11
CA ILE A 121 -27.70 31.53 -22.45
C ILE A 121 -28.52 32.82 -22.62
N LEU A 122 -29.60 33.04 -21.85
CA LEU A 122 -30.49 34.18 -22.04
C LEU A 122 -30.12 35.43 -21.21
N VAL A 123 -29.24 35.32 -20.22
CA VAL A 123 -28.88 36.46 -19.35
C VAL A 123 -27.72 37.30 -19.93
N GLY A 124 -27.05 36.84 -20.99
CA GLY A 124 -25.86 37.48 -21.56
C GLY A 124 -26.08 38.58 -22.59
N SER A 125 -27.32 38.84 -23.05
CA SER A 125 -27.57 39.73 -24.20
C SER A 125 -28.10 41.14 -23.87
N GLU A 126 -28.37 41.48 -22.61
CA GLU A 126 -29.04 42.77 -22.26
C GLU A 126 -28.13 43.87 -21.69
N SER A 127 -26.80 43.80 -21.85
CA SER A 127 -25.90 44.87 -21.34
C SER A 127 -24.97 45.48 -22.39
N ILE A 128 -25.47 45.70 -23.61
CA ILE A 128 -24.85 46.67 -24.54
C ILE A 128 -25.57 48.01 -24.36
N GLY A 129 -24.94 48.86 -23.55
CA GLY A 129 -25.44 50.17 -23.17
C GLY A 129 -25.74 51.09 -24.36
N LYS A 130 -26.84 51.84 -24.21
CA LYS A 130 -27.18 52.99 -25.05
C LYS A 130 -26.04 54.00 -25.01
N ARG A 131 -25.39 54.27 -26.15
CA ARG A 131 -24.57 55.48 -26.35
C ARG A 131 -25.48 56.59 -26.86
N GLU A 132 -25.47 57.73 -26.18
CA GLU A 132 -26.13 58.97 -26.63
C GLU A 132 -25.49 59.49 -27.93
N PRO A 133 -26.25 60.23 -28.77
CA PRO A 133 -25.71 60.82 -29.97
C PRO A 133 -24.92 62.10 -29.62
N VAL A 134 -23.65 62.13 -30.04
CA VAL A 134 -22.85 63.36 -30.05
C VAL A 134 -23.36 64.27 -31.17
N ASP A 135 -23.91 65.41 -30.78
CA ASP A 135 -24.31 66.49 -31.67
C ASP A 135 -23.07 67.18 -32.26
N LYS A 136 -23.12 67.47 -33.56
CA LYS A 136 -22.04 68.11 -34.30
C LYS A 136 -22.33 69.61 -34.37
N THR A 137 -21.49 70.44 -33.78
CA THR A 137 -21.20 71.80 -34.26
C THR A 137 -19.77 72.17 -33.88
#